data_AF-A0A821VBE8-F1
#
_entry.id   AF-A0A821VBE8-F1
#
_cell.length_a   1.000
_cell.length_b   1.000
_cell.length_c   1.000
_cell.angle_alpha   90.00
_cell.angle_beta   90.00
_cell.angle_gamma   90.00
#
_symmetry.space_group_name_H-M   'P 1'
#
loop_
_entity.id
_entity.type
_entity.pdbx_description
1 polymer ?
#
loop_
_entity_poly.entity_id
_entity_poly.type
_entity_poly.pdbx_seq_one_letter_code
_entity_poly.pdbx_strand_id
1 'polypeptide(L)'
;MSDFFDDINNELRNVEILSTIKLCMETGKTILMVNTSRIHDSLYDVFNQNFSIMATGDMRKIFSKVAIGSKTIDVAVHEDFQCIVHIKRSEFKDIPAPFLSRFQKYSLSVNNFYRIRLHKLSNNEQNILRNIEEKILSFIDHFGQQYFYGMNQSTLY
;
A
#
# COMPACT_ATOMS: atom_id res chain seq x y z
N MET A 1 -2.44 10.02 0.08
CA MET A 1 -3.31 11.19 0.32
C MET A 1 -2.52 12.17 1.17
N SER A 2 -2.87 13.46 1.17
CA SER A 2 -2.20 14.44 2.04
C SER A 2 -2.56 14.21 3.51
N ASP A 3 -1.58 14.43 4.38
CA ASP A 3 -1.69 14.35 5.84
C ASP A 3 -1.92 15.74 6.47
N PHE A 4 -2.14 16.79 5.66
CA PHE A 4 -2.46 18.13 6.15
C PHE A 4 -3.84 18.16 6.82
N PHE A 5 -3.95 18.91 7.91
CA PHE A 5 -5.15 18.95 8.76
C PHE A 5 -6.39 19.46 8.01
N ASP A 6 -6.19 20.43 7.10
CA ASP A 6 -7.25 21.00 6.28
C ASP A 6 -7.88 20.00 5.29
N ASP A 7 -7.18 18.90 5.01
CA ASP A 7 -7.65 17.87 4.08
C ASP A 7 -8.51 16.80 4.76
N ILE A 8 -8.61 16.78 6.08
CA ILE A 8 -9.28 15.71 6.84
C ILE A 8 -10.80 15.67 6.55
N ASN A 9 -11.42 16.83 6.28
CA ASN A 9 -12.86 16.96 6.06
C ASN A 9 -13.25 17.38 4.63
N ASN A 10 -12.32 17.31 3.67
CA ASN A 10 -12.59 17.80 2.32
C ASN A 10 -13.31 16.73 1.48
N GLU A 11 -14.64 16.70 1.54
CA GLU A 11 -15.48 15.81 0.72
C GLU A 11 -15.21 15.97 -0.78
N LEU A 12 -14.94 17.20 -1.24
CA LEU A 12 -14.61 17.46 -2.64
C LEU A 12 -13.34 16.71 -3.06
N ARG A 13 -12.33 16.69 -2.19
CA ARG A 13 -11.10 15.94 -2.43
C ARG A 13 -11.33 14.43 -2.50
N ASN A 14 -12.23 13.89 -1.67
CA ASN A 14 -12.60 12.47 -1.76
C ASN A 14 -13.24 12.16 -3.12
N VAL A 15 -14.14 13.04 -3.58
CA VAL A 15 -14.78 12.93 -4.91
C VAL A 15 -13.74 12.96 -6.04
N GLU A 16 -12.76 13.86 -5.98
CA GLU A 16 -11.66 13.93 -6.97
C GLU A 16 -10.81 12.64 -6.99
N ILE A 17 -10.44 12.14 -5.82
CA ILE A 17 -9.65 10.89 -5.71
C ILE A 17 -10.45 9.71 -6.26
N LEU A 18 -11.73 9.58 -5.89
CA LEU A 18 -12.60 8.51 -6.37
C LEU A 18 -12.83 8.60 -7.88
N SER A 19 -12.95 9.80 -8.44
CA SER A 19 -13.05 10.02 -9.89
C SER A 19 -11.77 9.59 -10.62
N THR A 20 -10.61 9.83 -10.00
CA THR A 20 -9.31 9.36 -10.53
C THR A 20 -9.22 7.84 -10.47
N ILE A 21 -9.65 7.22 -9.36
CA ILE A 21 -9.70 5.76 -9.21
C ILE A 21 -10.63 5.15 -10.26
N LYS A 22 -11.82 5.73 -10.48
CA LYS A 22 -12.74 5.33 -11.54
C LYS A 22 -12.04 5.28 -12.90
N LEU A 23 -11.32 6.35 -13.27
CA LEU A 23 -10.60 6.40 -14.54
C LEU A 23 -9.51 5.31 -14.62
N CYS A 24 -8.79 5.05 -13.52
CA CYS A 24 -7.80 3.97 -13.46
C CYS A 24 -8.45 2.58 -13.60
N MET A 25 -9.63 2.36 -12.99
CA MET A 25 -10.41 1.13 -13.15
C MET A 25 -10.81 0.90 -14.60
N GLU A 26 -11.30 1.96 -15.28
CA GLU A 26 -11.74 1.89 -16.68
C GLU A 26 -10.57 1.69 -17.66
N THR A 27 -9.37 2.16 -17.30
CA THR A 27 -8.17 2.12 -18.17
C THR A 27 -7.16 1.03 -17.80
N GLY A 28 -7.46 0.18 -16.81
CA GLY A 28 -6.60 -0.93 -16.41
C GLY A 28 -5.31 -0.52 -15.70
N LYS A 29 -5.29 0.65 -15.07
CA LYS A 29 -4.11 1.15 -14.36
C LYS A 29 -4.09 0.64 -12.93
N THR A 30 -2.94 0.12 -12.50
CA THR A 30 -2.70 -0.22 -11.09
C THR A 30 -2.73 1.03 -10.21
N ILE A 31 -3.45 0.97 -9.10
CA ILE A 31 -3.46 2.03 -8.08
C ILE A 31 -2.71 1.61 -6.81
N LEU A 32 -1.97 2.55 -6.23
CA LEU A 32 -1.37 2.42 -4.90
C LEU A 32 -2.06 3.38 -3.94
N MET A 33 -2.80 2.82 -2.99
CA MET A 33 -3.59 3.54 -2.01
C MET A 33 -2.77 3.73 -0.72
N VAL A 34 -2.39 4.98 -0.43
CA VAL A 34 -1.65 5.36 0.78
C VAL A 34 -2.45 6.36 1.59
N ASN A 35 -2.72 6.04 2.86
CA ASN A 35 -3.54 6.83 3.79
C ASN A 35 -4.93 7.17 3.22
N THR A 36 -5.71 6.15 2.86
CA THR A 36 -6.99 6.27 2.13
C THR A 36 -8.17 5.66 2.87
N SER A 37 -8.06 5.38 4.17
CA SER A 37 -9.12 4.75 4.97
C SER A 37 -10.50 5.39 4.78
N ARG A 38 -10.53 6.72 4.72
CA ARG A 38 -11.70 7.58 4.50
C ARG A 38 -12.49 7.33 3.20
N ILE A 39 -11.90 6.67 2.19
CA ILE A 39 -12.59 6.33 0.94
C ILE A 39 -12.75 4.82 0.74
N HIS A 40 -12.43 4.00 1.75
CA HIS A 40 -12.54 2.55 1.64
C HIS A 40 -13.99 2.10 1.52
N ASP A 41 -14.90 2.74 2.24
CA ASP A 41 -16.34 2.45 2.17
C ASP A 41 -16.91 2.73 0.77
N SER A 42 -16.42 3.79 0.11
CA SER A 42 -16.79 4.12 -1.28
C SER A 42 -16.40 3.05 -2.29
N LEU A 43 -15.39 2.23 -1.98
CA LEU A 43 -14.84 1.18 -2.85
C LEU A 43 -15.20 -0.22 -2.36
N TYR A 44 -16.17 -0.33 -1.45
CA TYR A 44 -16.48 -1.59 -0.78
C TYR A 44 -16.75 -2.74 -1.76
N ASP A 45 -17.60 -2.53 -2.77
CA ASP A 45 -17.90 -3.56 -3.77
C ASP A 45 -16.66 -3.96 -4.59
N VAL A 46 -15.80 -3.00 -4.92
CA VAL A 46 -14.53 -3.25 -5.63
C VAL A 46 -13.62 -4.16 -4.80
N PHE A 47 -13.45 -3.85 -3.51
CA PHE A 47 -12.61 -4.65 -2.62
C PHE A 47 -13.19 -6.03 -2.34
N ASN A 48 -14.52 -6.17 -2.38
CA ASN A 48 -15.19 -7.46 -2.29
C ASN A 48 -15.07 -8.32 -3.54
N GLN A 49 -14.57 -7.77 -4.65
CA GLN A 49 -14.67 -8.40 -5.96
C GLN A 49 -16.13 -8.69 -6.36
N ASN A 50 -17.06 -7.83 -5.92
CA ASN A 50 -18.47 -7.91 -6.27
C ASN A 50 -18.68 -7.40 -7.70
N PHE A 51 -18.26 -8.19 -8.67
CA PHE A 51 -18.31 -7.83 -10.07
C PHE A 51 -19.56 -8.37 -10.78
N SER A 52 -20.18 -7.52 -11.61
CA SER A 52 -21.20 -7.93 -12.57
C SER A 52 -20.60 -8.01 -13.96
N ILE A 53 -21.01 -9.01 -14.73
CA ILE A 53 -20.53 -9.21 -16.11
C ILE A 53 -21.69 -8.92 -17.04
N MET A 54 -21.51 -7.96 -17.95
CA MET A 54 -22.39 -7.76 -19.09
C MET A 54 -21.70 -8.27 -20.35
N ALA A 55 -22.31 -9.26 -20.98
CA ALA A 55 -21.87 -9.76 -22.28
C ALA A 55 -22.77 -9.17 -23.37
N THR A 56 -22.16 -8.48 -24.34
CA THR A 56 -22.86 -7.99 -25.54
C THR A 56 -22.14 -8.57 -26.75
N GLY A 57 -22.69 -9.65 -27.31
CA GLY A 57 -22.01 -10.45 -28.34
C GLY A 57 -20.74 -11.10 -27.77
N ASP A 58 -19.62 -10.95 -28.46
CA ASP A 58 -18.32 -11.50 -28.03
C ASP A 58 -17.59 -10.62 -27.00
N MET A 59 -18.10 -9.41 -26.73
CA MET A 59 -17.49 -8.47 -25.79
C MET A 59 -18.03 -8.70 -24.38
N ARG A 60 -17.15 -9.05 -23.45
CA ARG A 60 -17.45 -9.09 -22.00
C ARG A 60 -16.94 -7.82 -21.34
N LYS A 61 -17.82 -7.15 -20.60
CA LYS A 61 -17.46 -6.00 -19.75
C LYS A 61 -17.77 -6.35 -18.30
N ILE A 62 -16.79 -6.09 -17.44
CA ILE A 62 -16.89 -6.28 -16.00
C ILE A 62 -17.23 -4.93 -15.38
N PHE A 63 -18.15 -4.90 -14.41
CA PHE A 63 -18.54 -3.70 -13.70
C PHE A 63 -18.51 -3.92 -12.19
N SER A 64 -18.26 -2.85 -11.44
CA SER A 64 -18.37 -2.81 -9.98
C SER A 64 -19.03 -1.50 -9.55
N LYS A 65 -19.72 -1.53 -8.42
CA LYS A 65 -20.27 -0.31 -7.82
C LYS A 65 -19.18 0.50 -7.12
N VAL A 66 -19.24 1.81 -7.28
CA VAL A 66 -18.39 2.79 -6.57
C VAL A 66 -19.27 3.94 -6.09
N ALA A 67 -19.16 4.31 -4.81
CA ALA A 67 -19.88 5.46 -4.26
C ALA A 67 -19.02 6.73 -4.38
N ILE A 68 -19.46 7.69 -5.19
CA ILE A 68 -18.80 8.98 -5.41
C ILE A 68 -19.74 10.10 -4.94
N GLY A 69 -19.37 10.77 -3.85
CA GLY A 69 -20.26 11.70 -3.16
C GLY A 69 -21.52 10.99 -2.69
N SER A 70 -22.69 11.51 -3.06
CA SER A 70 -24.00 10.94 -2.68
C SER A 70 -24.53 9.88 -3.66
N LYS A 71 -23.77 9.51 -4.70
CA LYS A 71 -24.24 8.61 -5.76
C LYS A 71 -23.41 7.34 -5.80
N THR A 72 -24.07 6.20 -5.97
CA THR A 72 -23.43 4.94 -6.34
C THR A 72 -23.57 4.74 -7.83
N ILE A 73 -22.44 4.52 -8.51
CA ILE A 73 -22.38 4.33 -9.96
C ILE A 73 -21.75 2.99 -10.30
N ASP A 74 -22.18 2.39 -11.41
CA ASP A 74 -21.52 1.23 -11.99
C ASP A 74 -20.31 1.70 -12.80
N VAL A 75 -19.13 1.22 -12.42
CA VAL A 75 -17.84 1.54 -13.04
C VAL A 75 -17.34 0.32 -13.79
N ALA A 76 -16.97 0.49 -15.05
CA ALA A 76 -16.32 -0.58 -15.81
C ALA A 76 -14.94 -0.87 -15.22
N VAL A 77 -14.64 -2.14 -14.99
CA VAL A 77 -13.38 -2.63 -14.44
C VAL A 77 -12.63 -3.34 -15.56
N HIS A 78 -11.50 -2.79 -15.95
CA HIS A 78 -10.60 -3.43 -16.89
C HIS A 78 -9.92 -4.64 -16.23
N GLU A 79 -9.68 -5.72 -16.99
CA GLU A 79 -9.12 -6.98 -16.45
C GLU A 79 -7.72 -6.79 -15.83
N ASP A 80 -6.90 -5.90 -16.39
CA ASP A 80 -5.57 -5.55 -15.87
C ASP A 80 -5.58 -4.62 -14.64
N PHE A 81 -6.74 -4.12 -14.20
CA PHE A 81 -6.80 -3.23 -13.05
C PHE A 81 -6.35 -3.94 -11.77
N GLN A 82 -5.43 -3.32 -11.04
CA GLN A 82 -4.95 -3.83 -9.76
C GLN A 82 -5.03 -2.74 -8.68
N CYS A 83 -5.40 -3.15 -7.46
CA CYS A 83 -5.44 -2.26 -6.30
C CYS A 83 -4.49 -2.76 -5.23
N ILE A 84 -3.53 -1.90 -4.86
CA ILE A 84 -2.57 -2.15 -3.78
C ILE A 84 -2.87 -1.17 -2.65
N VAL A 85 -3.13 -1.70 -1.45
CA VAL A 85 -3.35 -0.88 -0.25
C VAL A 85 -2.11 -0.95 0.63
N HIS A 86 -1.49 0.21 0.90
CA HIS A 86 -0.36 0.32 1.79
C HIS A 86 -0.83 0.67 3.21
N ILE A 87 -0.47 -0.16 4.18
CA ILE A 87 -0.85 -0.03 5.58
C ILE A 87 0.42 -0.11 6.42
N LYS A 88 0.57 0.81 7.40
CA LYS A 88 1.72 0.74 8.31
C LYS A 88 1.54 -0.48 9.23
N ARG A 89 2.65 -1.15 9.56
CA ARG A 89 2.63 -2.32 10.46
C ARG A 89 2.02 -2.01 11.83
N SER A 90 2.18 -0.78 12.33
CA SER A 90 1.57 -0.32 13.58
C SER A 90 0.05 -0.24 13.52
N GLU A 91 -0.51 0.15 12.37
CA GLU A 91 -1.95 0.33 12.13
C GLU A 91 -2.65 -1.00 11.81
N PHE A 92 -1.88 -2.04 11.43
CA PHE A 92 -2.42 -3.32 10.98
C PHE A 92 -3.40 -3.97 11.98
N LYS A 93 -3.18 -3.77 13.28
CA LYS A 93 -4.04 -4.31 14.35
C LYS A 93 -5.40 -3.64 14.42
N ASP A 94 -5.49 -2.39 13.95
CA ASP A 94 -6.70 -1.57 14.01
C ASP A 94 -7.57 -1.75 12.75
N ILE A 95 -7.05 -2.43 11.72
CA ILE A 95 -7.77 -2.69 10.49
C ILE A 95 -8.79 -3.81 10.70
N PRO A 96 -10.07 -3.61 10.33
CA PRO A 96 -11.09 -4.65 10.47
C PRO A 96 -10.70 -5.95 9.74
N ALA A 97 -10.86 -7.08 10.43
CA ALA A 97 -10.60 -8.41 9.87
C ALA A 97 -11.31 -8.67 8.53
N PRO A 98 -12.57 -8.24 8.31
CA PRO A 98 -13.21 -8.38 7.00
C PRO A 98 -12.48 -7.62 5.89
N PHE A 99 -11.97 -6.41 6.15
CA PHE A 99 -11.19 -5.68 5.15
C PHE A 99 -9.92 -6.45 4.82
N LEU A 100 -9.21 -6.92 5.84
CA LEU A 100 -8.00 -7.72 5.67
C LEU A 100 -8.25 -9.02 4.88
N SER A 101 -9.41 -9.67 5.03
CA SER A 101 -9.70 -10.93 4.32
C SER A 101 -9.87 -10.78 2.80
N ARG A 102 -10.05 -9.55 2.31
CA ARG A 102 -10.23 -9.24 0.88
C ARG A 102 -8.94 -9.04 0.11
N PHE A 103 -7.82 -8.90 0.82
CA PHE A 103 -6.53 -8.63 0.23
C PHE A 103 -5.52 -9.74 0.52
N GLN A 104 -4.68 -10.03 -0.47
CA GLN A 104 -3.45 -10.74 -0.27
C GLN A 104 -2.45 -9.85 0.48
N LYS A 105 -1.84 -10.39 1.53
CA LYS A 105 -1.02 -9.60 2.47
C LYS A 105 0.46 -9.88 2.22
N TYR A 106 1.22 -8.81 2.06
CA TYR A 106 2.67 -8.84 1.93
C TYR A 106 3.28 -7.95 3.00
N SER A 107 4.22 -8.49 3.78
CA SER A 107 5.00 -7.69 4.73
C SER A 107 6.36 -7.37 4.12
N LEU A 108 6.61 -6.08 3.91
CA LEU A 108 7.87 -5.57 3.38
C LEU A 108 8.56 -4.73 4.46
N SER A 109 9.86 -4.93 4.58
CA SER A 109 10.74 -4.13 5.45
C SER A 109 12.03 -3.82 4.70
N VAL A 110 12.73 -2.76 5.10
CA VAL A 110 14.05 -2.41 4.53
C VAL A 110 15.02 -3.59 4.68
N ASN A 111 15.03 -4.23 5.85
CA ASN A 111 15.79 -5.47 6.07
C ASN A 111 15.45 -6.58 5.06
N ASN A 112 14.18 -6.80 4.67
CA ASN A 112 13.84 -7.80 3.65
C ASN A 112 14.56 -7.48 2.33
N PHE A 113 14.57 -6.21 1.91
CA PHE A 113 15.28 -5.79 0.70
C PHE A 113 16.79 -5.92 0.84
N TYR A 114 17.36 -5.51 1.98
CA TYR A 114 18.78 -5.67 2.29
C TYR A 114 19.20 -7.13 2.18
N ARG A 115 18.47 -8.06 2.82
CA ARG A 115 18.78 -9.49 2.77
C ARG A 115 18.71 -10.05 1.35
N ILE A 116 17.68 -9.68 0.58
CA ILE A 116 17.56 -10.09 -0.84
C ILE A 116 18.76 -9.59 -1.65
N ARG A 117 19.19 -8.35 -1.45
CA ARG A 117 20.35 -7.78 -2.14
C ARG A 117 21.65 -8.43 -1.69
N LEU A 118 21.84 -8.62 -0.39
CA LEU A 118 23.02 -9.26 0.18
C LEU A 118 23.24 -10.67 -0.40
N HIS A 119 22.17 -11.47 -0.51
CA HIS A 119 22.25 -12.82 -1.09
C HIS A 119 22.61 -12.85 -2.58
N LYS A 120 22.48 -11.74 -3.31
CA LYS A 120 22.85 -11.64 -4.73
C LYS A 120 24.31 -11.23 -4.95
N LEU A 121 25.03 -10.85 -3.89
CA LEU A 121 26.42 -10.41 -3.96
C LEU A 121 27.39 -11.60 -3.87
N SER A 122 28.64 -11.39 -4.28
CA SER A 122 29.69 -12.39 -4.10
C SER A 122 30.01 -12.62 -2.62
N ASN A 123 30.61 -13.77 -2.29
CA ASN A 123 30.97 -14.10 -0.90
C ASN A 123 31.88 -13.04 -0.26
N ASN A 124 32.80 -12.44 -1.03
CA ASN A 124 33.70 -11.40 -0.50
C ASN A 124 32.92 -10.13 -0.13
N GLU A 125 32.02 -9.67 -0.99
CA GLU A 125 31.19 -8.50 -0.72
C GLU A 125 30.23 -8.73 0.45
N GLN A 126 29.64 -9.94 0.55
CA GLN A 126 28.81 -10.32 1.70
C GLN A 126 29.60 -10.26 3.01
N ASN A 127 30.83 -10.76 3.03
CA ASN A 127 31.69 -10.74 4.21
C ASN A 127 32.07 -9.31 4.61
N ILE A 128 32.36 -8.45 3.64
CA ILE A 128 32.65 -7.03 3.90
C ILE A 128 31.45 -6.35 4.55
N LEU A 129 30.25 -6.52 3.98
CA LEU A 129 29.03 -5.90 4.49
C LEU A 129 28.67 -6.41 5.90
N ARG A 130 28.82 -7.72 6.16
CA ARG A 130 28.61 -8.29 7.50
C ARG A 130 29.60 -7.74 8.53
N ASN A 131 30.88 -7.62 8.17
CA ASN A 131 31.89 -7.05 9.06
C ASN A 131 31.60 -5.57 9.36
N ILE A 132 31.14 -4.80 8.36
CA ILE A 132 30.71 -3.42 8.56
C ILE A 132 29.49 -3.36 9.51
N GLU A 133 28.48 -4.21 9.30
CA GLU A 133 27.29 -4.32 10.15
C GLU A 133 27.69 -4.61 11.61
N GLU A 134 28.56 -5.60 11.84
CA GLU A 134 29.09 -5.96 13.17
C GLU A 134 29.86 -4.80 13.83
N LYS A 135 30.73 -4.12 13.08
CA LYS A 135 31.52 -2.99 13.60
C LYS A 135 30.65 -1.80 13.95
N ILE A 136 29.65 -1.48 13.13
CA ILE A 136 28.69 -0.40 13.41
C ILE A 136 27.89 -0.72 14.68
N LEU A 137 27.44 -1.96 14.85
CA LEU A 137 26.74 -2.39 16.06
C LEU A 137 27.62 -2.27 17.31
N SER A 138 28.88 -2.73 17.23
CA SER A 138 29.84 -2.59 18.34
C SER A 138 30.16 -1.12 18.65
N PHE A 139 30.27 -0.27 17.63
CA PHE A 139 30.50 1.17 17.81
C PHE A 139 29.32 1.83 18.53
N ILE A 140 28.09 1.52 18.12
CA ILE A 140 26.88 2.04 18.76
C ILE A 140 26.77 1.56 20.20
N ASP A 141 27.03 0.29 20.46
CA ASP A 141 26.99 -0.28 21.81
C ASP A 141 28.03 0.38 22.73
N HIS A 142 29.23 0.63 22.20
CA HIS A 142 30.31 1.30 22.94
C HIS A 142 29.96 2.73 23.35
N PHE A 143 29.42 3.55 22.43
CA PHE A 143 29.10 4.94 22.71
C PHE A 143 27.73 5.12 23.40
N GLY A 144 26.78 4.21 23.14
CA GLY A 144 25.39 4.31 23.58
C GLY A 144 24.49 5.00 22.54
N GLN A 145 23.27 4.48 22.38
CA GLN A 145 22.32 4.92 21.34
C GLN A 145 21.92 6.40 21.48
N GLN A 146 21.93 6.95 22.70
CA GLN A 146 21.52 8.33 22.98
C GLN A 146 22.40 9.40 22.32
N TYR A 147 23.61 9.04 21.87
CA TYR A 147 24.51 9.96 21.19
C TYR A 147 24.31 10.00 19.67
N PHE A 148 23.39 9.18 19.14
CA PHE A 148 23.06 9.13 17.72
C PHE A 148 21.70 9.78 17.48
N TYR A 149 21.72 11.01 16.96
CA TYR A 149 20.48 11.74 16.68
C TYR A 149 19.64 11.03 15.61
N GLY A 150 18.33 10.88 15.87
CA GLY A 150 17.39 10.22 14.95
C GLY A 150 17.49 8.69 14.93
N MET A 151 18.33 8.10 15.79
CA MET A 151 18.45 6.66 15.92
C MET A 151 17.18 6.06 16.53
N ASN A 152 16.56 5.13 15.82
CA ASN A 152 15.41 4.36 16.25
C ASN A 152 15.56 2.89 15.85
N GLN A 153 14.62 2.05 16.24
CA GLN A 153 14.65 0.61 15.95
C GLN A 153 14.72 0.27 14.45
N SER A 154 14.33 1.19 13.57
CA SER A 154 14.38 1.06 12.10
C SER A 154 15.65 1.67 11.48
N THR A 155 16.52 2.32 12.26
CA THR A 155 17.72 3.00 11.73
C THR A 155 18.87 2.03 11.50
N LEU A 156 18.92 0.93 12.25
CA LEU A 156 19.95 -0.11 12.12
C LEU A 156 19.60 -1.21 11.11
N TYR A 157 18.34 -1.29 10.65
CA TYR A 157 17.82 -2.42 9.88
C TYR A 157 16.79 -2.03 8.80
#